data_AF-A0A5N8YNH3-F1
#
_entry.id   AF-A0A5N8YNH3-F1
#
_cell.length_a   1.000
_cell.length_b   1.000
_cell.length_c   1.000
_cell.angle_alpha   90.00
_cell.angle_beta   90.00
_cell.angle_gamma   90.00
#
_symmetry.space_group_name_H-M   'P 1'
#
loop_
_entity.id
_entity.type
_entity.pdbx_description
1 polymer ?
#
loop_
_entity_poly.entity_id
_entity_poly.type
_entity_poly.pdbx_seq_one_letter_code
_entity_poly.pdbx_strand_id
1 'polypeptide(L)'
;MRLFHQTKTQDAESIWNDGFRDSEVIVDDGCAGEKFIGVRLFDDPLGWNPNPDGNNLLLAIEIPEEVISEYEWIKNWEETREFFVPASLVNSYGPPVVEEVDILAGLLDGIDLSGI
;
A
#
# COMPACT_ATOMS: atom_id res chain seq x y z
N MET A 1 12.95 -2.81 -3.93
CA MET A 1 11.94 -1.75 -4.08
C MET A 1 11.42 -1.36 -2.71
N ARG A 2 10.98 -0.12 -2.56
CA ARG A 2 10.24 0.33 -1.36
C ARG A 2 8.75 0.17 -1.66
N LEU A 3 8.04 -0.53 -0.79
CA LEU A 3 6.62 -0.86 -0.96
C LEU A 3 5.82 -0.34 0.22
N PHE A 4 4.56 -0.02 -0.02
CA PHE A 4 3.71 0.69 0.93
C PHE A 4 2.46 -0.11 1.28
N HIS A 5 2.14 -0.13 2.57
CA HIS A 5 0.92 -0.72 3.12
C HIS A 5 0.15 0.36 3.88
N GLN A 6 -1.12 0.56 3.50
CA GLN A 6 -2.01 1.43 4.25
C GLN A 6 -2.68 0.62 5.36
N THR A 7 -2.59 1.12 6.59
CA THR A 7 -3.24 0.51 7.76
C THR A 7 -3.81 1.59 8.66
N LYS A 8 -4.67 1.22 9.61
CA LYS A 8 -5.11 2.16 10.65
C LYS A 8 -4.04 2.32 11.71
N THR A 9 -3.94 3.50 12.31
CA THR A 9 -2.98 3.76 13.41
C THR A 9 -3.09 2.71 14.53
N GLN A 10 -4.31 2.33 14.89
CA GLN A 10 -4.58 1.32 15.92
C GLN A 10 -4.12 -0.11 15.56
N ASP A 11 -4.02 -0.43 14.26
CA ASP A 11 -3.67 -1.76 13.78
C ASP A 11 -2.14 -1.89 13.58
N ALA A 12 -1.43 -0.76 13.45
CA ALA A 12 0.01 -0.72 13.27
C ALA A 12 0.79 -1.34 14.45
N GLU A 13 0.33 -1.14 15.70
CA GLU A 13 0.93 -1.81 16.87
C GLU A 13 0.88 -3.34 16.74
N SER A 14 -0.20 -3.91 16.21
CA SER A 14 -0.29 -5.34 16.00
C SER A 14 0.67 -5.81 14.90
N ILE A 15 0.83 -5.02 13.83
CA ILE A 15 1.77 -5.33 12.75
C ILE A 15 3.23 -5.30 13.25
N TRP A 16 3.60 -4.35 14.11
CA TRP A 16 4.96 -4.31 14.67
C TRP A 16 5.25 -5.43 15.67
N ASN A 17 4.25 -5.84 16.45
CA ASN A 17 4.43 -6.89 17.47
C ASN A 17 4.34 -8.31 16.89
N ASP A 18 3.36 -8.55 16.02
CA ASP A 18 3.02 -9.89 15.52
C ASP A 18 3.41 -10.12 14.05
N GLY A 19 3.80 -9.06 13.35
CA GLY A 19 3.97 -9.05 11.90
C GLY A 19 2.66 -8.87 11.15
N PHE A 20 2.76 -8.78 9.82
CA PHE A 20 1.61 -8.81 8.93
C PHE A 20 0.86 -10.14 9.03
N ARG A 21 -0.43 -10.11 8.64
CA ARG A 21 -1.28 -11.30 8.52
C ARG A 21 -1.91 -11.33 7.14
N ASP A 22 -2.11 -12.54 6.62
CA ASP A 22 -2.87 -12.72 5.39
C ASP A 22 -4.33 -12.32 5.63
N SER A 23 -4.85 -11.43 4.80
CA SER A 23 -6.25 -11.04 4.81
C SER A 23 -6.88 -11.29 3.45
N GLU A 24 -8.18 -11.62 3.44
CA GLU A 24 -8.94 -11.67 2.20
C GLU A 24 -9.18 -10.23 1.74
N VAL A 25 -8.68 -9.90 0.54
CA VAL A 25 -8.96 -8.64 -0.13
C VAL A 25 -9.80 -8.94 -1.35
N ILE A 26 -10.97 -8.30 -1.42
CA ILE A 26 -11.81 -8.34 -2.61
C ILE A 26 -11.55 -7.04 -3.35
N VAL A 27 -10.96 -7.12 -4.54
CA VAL A 27 -10.84 -5.95 -5.39
C VAL A 27 -11.93 -5.97 -6.44
N ASP A 28 -12.73 -4.90 -6.44
CA ASP A 28 -13.75 -4.66 -7.46
C ASP A 28 -13.17 -3.70 -8.51
N ASP A 29 -12.89 -4.24 -9.70
CA ASP A 29 -12.43 -3.50 -10.87
C ASP A 29 -13.59 -3.18 -11.85
N GLY A 30 -14.84 -3.33 -11.42
CA GLY A 30 -16.04 -3.23 -12.24
C GLY A 30 -16.52 -4.57 -12.83
N CYS A 31 -15.83 -5.68 -12.57
CA CYS A 31 -16.29 -7.05 -12.84
C CYS A 31 -16.77 -7.75 -11.56
N ALA A 32 -16.95 -9.09 -11.59
CA ALA A 32 -17.14 -9.85 -10.37
C ALA A 32 -15.85 -9.78 -9.56
N GLY A 33 -15.85 -9.05 -8.43
CA GLY A 33 -14.66 -8.75 -7.64
C GLY A 33 -13.72 -9.94 -7.46
N GLU A 34 -12.44 -9.74 -7.79
CA GLU A 34 -11.40 -10.75 -7.68
C GLU A 34 -10.95 -10.87 -6.23
N LYS A 35 -10.71 -12.11 -5.79
CA LYS A 35 -10.36 -12.43 -4.40
C LYS A 35 -8.87 -12.74 -4.30
N PHE A 36 -8.20 -12.00 -3.44
CA PHE A 36 -6.81 -12.21 -3.09
C PHE A 36 -6.66 -12.54 -1.62
N ILE A 37 -5.61 -13.29 -1.30
CA ILE A 37 -5.22 -13.59 0.09
C ILE A 37 -3.77 -13.16 0.24
N GLY A 38 -3.52 -12.27 1.19
CA GLY A 38 -2.17 -11.80 1.49
C GLY A 38 -2.15 -10.40 2.06
N VAL A 39 -0.97 -9.83 2.11
CA VAL A 39 -0.72 -8.42 2.40
C VAL A 39 -0.79 -7.66 1.09
N ARG A 40 -1.70 -6.68 1.04
CA ARG A 40 -1.79 -5.74 -0.07
C ARG A 40 -0.68 -4.69 0.06
N LEU A 41 0.16 -4.59 -0.96
CA LEU A 41 1.27 -3.62 -1.05
C LEU A 41 1.19 -2.82 -2.35
N PHE A 42 1.71 -1.59 -2.34
CA PHE A 42 1.79 -0.70 -3.49
C PHE A 42 3.23 -0.22 -3.71
N ASP A 43 3.59 0.12 -4.95
CA ASP A 43 4.88 0.78 -5.25
C ASP A 43 4.83 2.31 -5.14
N ASP A 44 3.64 2.89 -5.00
CA ASP A 44 3.39 4.32 -4.78
C ASP A 44 2.88 4.57 -3.36
N PRO A 45 3.47 5.52 -2.59
CA PRO A 45 3.00 5.87 -1.25
C PRO A 45 1.56 6.41 -1.20
N LEU A 46 1.09 7.04 -2.28
CA LEU A 46 -0.27 7.54 -2.35
C LEU A 46 -1.29 6.40 -2.51
N GLY A 47 -0.84 5.23 -2.99
CA GLY A 47 -1.66 4.05 -3.22
C GLY A 47 -2.95 4.36 -3.99
N TRP A 48 -3.82 3.37 -4.14
CA TRP A 48 -5.17 3.64 -4.63
C TRP A 48 -6.07 4.08 -3.48
N ASN A 49 -6.20 5.42 -3.34
CA ASN A 49 -7.18 6.15 -2.54
C ASN A 49 -6.93 6.17 -1.01
N PRO A 50 -6.50 7.30 -0.40
CA PRO A 50 -6.44 7.41 1.05
C PRO A 50 -7.85 7.25 1.64
N ASN A 51 -8.01 6.32 2.59
CA ASN A 51 -9.28 6.13 3.31
C ASN A 51 -9.75 7.49 3.87
N PRO A 52 -10.98 7.95 3.57
CA PRO A 52 -11.45 9.31 3.87
C PRO A 52 -11.56 9.63 5.38
N ASP A 53 -11.40 8.63 6.24
CA ASP A 53 -11.54 8.74 7.70
C ASP A 53 -10.32 9.37 8.39
N GLY A 54 -9.22 9.64 7.67
CA GLY A 54 -8.07 10.42 8.16
C GLY A 54 -7.18 9.73 9.23
N ASN A 55 -7.50 8.49 9.64
CA ASN A 55 -6.77 7.72 10.66
C ASN A 55 -5.89 6.61 10.06
N ASN A 56 -5.23 6.89 8.94
CA ASN A 56 -4.34 5.94 8.29
C ASN A 56 -2.88 6.24 8.59
N LEU A 57 -2.11 5.19 8.81
CA LEU A 57 -0.66 5.20 8.71
C LEU A 57 -0.24 4.56 7.39
N LEU A 58 0.78 5.13 6.78
CA LEU A 58 1.49 4.50 5.70
C LEU A 58 2.70 3.77 6.28
N LEU A 59 2.77 2.48 6.06
CA LEU A 59 3.89 1.65 6.45
C LEU A 59 4.71 1.32 5.20
N ALA A 60 6.04 1.43 5.28
CA ALA A 60 6.96 1.08 4.21
C ALA A 60 7.80 -0.15 4.57
N ILE A 61 8.06 -0.99 3.58
CA ILE A 61 8.96 -2.14 3.67
C ILE A 61 9.79 -2.29 2.41
N GLU A 62 11.04 -2.74 2.54
CA GLU A 62 11.94 -2.95 1.40
C GLU A 62 11.98 -4.43 1.01
N ILE A 63 11.53 -4.74 -0.21
CA ILE A 63 11.53 -6.09 -0.78
C ILE A 63 12.14 -6.02 -2.19
N PRO A 64 13.06 -6.92 -2.57
CA PRO A 64 13.63 -6.94 -3.91
C PRO A 64 12.57 -7.11 -5.01
N GLU A 65 12.78 -6.47 -6.17
CA GLU A 65 11.80 -6.48 -7.27
C GLU A 65 11.61 -7.88 -7.85
N GLU A 66 12.72 -8.62 -7.94
CA GLU A 66 12.76 -9.99 -8.41
C GLU A 66 11.96 -10.96 -7.52
N VAL A 67 11.67 -10.57 -6.27
CA VAL A 67 10.84 -11.35 -5.34
C VAL A 67 9.39 -10.91 -5.41
N ILE A 68 9.12 -9.59 -5.49
CA ILE A 68 7.76 -9.06 -5.44
C ILE A 68 6.97 -9.23 -6.74
N SER A 69 7.67 -9.23 -7.89
CA SER A 69 7.06 -9.26 -9.22
C SER A 69 6.20 -10.50 -9.49
N GLU A 70 6.44 -11.63 -8.80
CA GLU A 70 5.59 -12.82 -8.88
C GLU A 70 4.18 -12.59 -8.30
N TYR A 71 4.05 -11.62 -7.38
CA TYR A 71 2.83 -11.32 -6.64
C TYR A 71 2.08 -10.09 -7.18
N GLU A 72 2.52 -9.55 -8.31
CA GLU A 72 1.94 -8.37 -8.93
C GLU A 72 0.57 -8.70 -9.53
N TRP A 73 -0.43 -7.89 -9.19
CA TRP A 73 -1.72 -7.90 -9.84
C TRP A 73 -1.72 -6.91 -10.99
N ILE A 74 -1.60 -7.45 -12.21
CA ILE A 74 -1.45 -6.67 -13.44
C ILE A 74 -2.81 -6.09 -13.86
N LYS A 75 -2.98 -4.78 -13.67
CA LYS A 75 -4.09 -3.99 -14.20
C LYS A 75 -3.67 -3.27 -15.48
N ASN A 76 -4.49 -3.28 -16.52
CA ASN A 76 -4.13 -2.67 -17.81
C ASN A 76 -4.31 -1.14 -17.85
N TRP A 77 -4.82 -0.51 -16.80
CA TRP A 77 -5.32 0.87 -16.80
C TRP A 77 -4.90 1.72 -15.60
N GLU A 78 -4.05 1.21 -14.70
CA GLU A 78 -3.55 1.97 -13.55
C GLU A 78 -2.02 2.12 -13.59
N GLU A 79 -1.53 3.28 -13.15
CA GLU A 79 -0.10 3.58 -13.07
C GLU A 79 0.55 2.99 -11.81
N THR A 80 -0.21 2.90 -10.70
CA THR A 80 0.26 2.30 -9.44
C THR A 80 0.24 0.78 -9.52
N ARG A 81 1.37 0.15 -9.23
CA ARG A 81 1.49 -1.31 -9.16
C ARG A 81 0.98 -1.80 -7.82
N GLU A 82 0.26 -2.91 -7.86
CA GLU A 82 -0.37 -3.51 -6.70
C GLU A 82 0.06 -4.96 -6.56
N PHE A 83 0.33 -5.38 -5.33
CA PHE A 83 0.86 -6.71 -5.03
C PHE A 83 0.07 -7.37 -3.90
N PHE A 84 -0.16 -8.68 -4.02
CA PHE A 84 -0.79 -9.51 -2.99
C PHE A 84 0.17 -10.59 -2.52
N VAL A 85 0.82 -10.33 -1.39
CA VAL A 85 2.02 -11.07 -0.98
C VAL A 85 1.74 -11.87 0.29
N PRO A 86 2.14 -13.14 0.39
CA PRO A 86 2.03 -13.89 1.63
C PRO A 86 2.70 -13.15 2.80
N ALA A 87 1.99 -13.00 3.91
CA ALA A 87 2.49 -12.32 5.10
C ALA A 87 3.78 -12.94 5.61
N SER A 88 3.92 -14.27 5.50
CA SER A 88 5.16 -14.99 5.84
C SER A 88 6.36 -14.49 5.04
N LEU A 89 6.19 -14.17 3.76
CA LEU A 89 7.24 -13.61 2.92
C LEU A 89 7.53 -12.16 3.31
N VAL A 90 6.51 -11.32 3.47
CA VAL A 90 6.68 -9.91 3.87
C VAL A 90 7.42 -9.82 5.21
N ASN A 91 6.99 -10.59 6.21
CA ASN A 91 7.59 -10.63 7.53
C ASN A 91 9.05 -11.12 7.54
N SER A 92 9.50 -11.86 6.51
CA SER A 92 10.90 -12.30 6.39
C SER A 92 11.88 -11.16 6.12
N TYR A 93 11.38 -10.00 5.67
CA TYR A 93 12.16 -8.78 5.43
C TYR A 93 12.23 -7.84 6.64
N GLY A 94 11.61 -8.23 7.76
CA GLY A 94 11.61 -7.48 9.00
C GLY A 94 10.39 -6.59 9.19
N PRO A 95 10.34 -5.84 10.32
CA PRO A 95 9.22 -4.97 10.63
C PRO A 95 9.17 -3.77 9.67
N PRO A 96 7.98 -3.31 9.26
CA PRO A 96 7.85 -2.12 8.43
C PRO A 96 8.13 -0.85 9.23
N VAL A 97 8.48 0.23 8.51
CA VAL A 97 8.70 1.57 9.09
C VAL A 97 7.54 2.50 8.75
N VAL A 98 7.31 3.54 9.55
CA VAL A 98 6.34 4.59 9.19
C VAL A 98 6.90 5.41 8.03
N GLU A 99 6.09 5.64 7.01
CA GLU A 99 6.38 6.57 5.93
C GLU A 99 5.65 7.89 6.18
N GLU A 100 6.41 8.99 6.23
CA GLU A 100 5.84 10.34 6.32
C GLU A 100 5.49 10.81 4.90
N VAL A 101 4.19 10.86 4.58
CA VAL A 101 3.72 11.46 3.33
C VAL A 101 3.37 12.91 3.59
N ASP A 102 4.06 13.83 2.92
CA ASP A 102 3.65 15.23 2.90
C ASP A 102 2.44 15.38 1.97
N ILE A 103 1.25 15.18 2.53
CA ILE A 103 -0.04 15.23 1.81
C ILE A 103 -0.25 16.61 1.15
N LEU A 104 0.41 17.66 1.66
CA LEU A 104 0.34 19.01 1.10
C LEU A 104 1.13 19.18 -0.19
N ALA A 105 2.21 18.43 -0.41
CA ALA A 105 3.02 18.56 -1.62
C ALA A 105 2.24 18.09 -2.87
N GLY A 106 1.51 16.98 -2.78
CA GLY A 106 0.69 16.46 -3.89
C GLY A 106 -0.60 17.25 -4.14
N LEU A 107 -1.14 17.95 -3.14
CA LEU A 107 -2.35 18.77 -3.30
C LEU A 107 -2.08 20.08 -4.06
N LEU A 108 -0.85 20.60 -3.99
CA LEU A 108 -0.45 21.87 -4.60
C LEU A 108 0.09 21.72 -6.03
N ASP A 109 0.53 20.53 -6.44
CA ASP A 109 1.03 20.30 -7.81
C ASP A 109 -0.03 20.52 -8.91
N GLY A 110 -1.32 20.62 -8.54
CA GLY A 110 -2.42 20.98 -9.42
C GLY A 110 -3.00 22.39 -9.23
N ILE A 111 -2.50 23.18 -8.26
CA ILE A 111 -3.03 24.51 -7.98
C ILE A 111 -2.07 25.56 -8.55
N ASP A 112 -2.42 26.09 -9.72
CA ASP A 112 -1.78 27.29 -10.26
C ASP A 112 -2.14 28.51 -9.40
N LEU A 113 -1.24 28.87 -8.49
CA LEU A 113 -1.35 30.07 -7.65
C LEU A 113 -0.86 31.34 -8.36
N SER A 114 -0.53 31.30 -9.66
CA SER A 114 -0.04 32.49 -10.39
C SER A 114 -1.12 33.56 -10.64
N GLY A 115 -2.36 33.30 -10.23
CA GLY A 115 -3.52 34.18 -10.41
C GLY A 115 -4.07 34.87 -9.15
N ILE A 116 -3.42 34.75 -7.98
CA ILE A 116 -3.77 35.49 -6.75
C ILE A 116 -2.72 36.53 -6.36
#